data_AF-A0A8T2K3G1-F1
#
_entry.id   AF-A0A8T2K3G1-F1
#
_cell.length_a   1.000
_cell.length_b   1.000
_cell.length_c   1.000
_cell.angle_alpha   90.00
_cell.angle_beta   90.00
_cell.angle_gamma   90.00
#
_symmetry.space_group_name_H-M   'P 1'
#
loop_
_entity.id
_entity.type
_entity.pdbx_description
1 polymer ?
#
loop_
_entity_poly.entity_id
_entity_poly.type
_entity_poly.pdbx_seq_one_letter_code
_entity_poly.pdbx_strand_id
1 'polypeptide(L)'
;QWMRENVPGEKKPQNGTPLPPQIFNNEQFVGDFDSFFDAKEDNEIYVFLGLAAPASKKENEEPSDLQNDSVPPEENLETEVTPVPSNEEVPAEENHVINKYFLFFIQYIYIYMYIPYPSVIII
;
A
#
# COMPACT_ATOMS: atom_id res chain seq x y z
N GLN A 1 -12.22 -7.43 15.82
CA GLN A 1 -13.57 -7.33 15.20
C GLN A 1 -14.02 -5.89 15.02
N TRP A 2 -13.68 -4.99 15.95
CA TRP A 2 -13.97 -3.55 15.94
C TRP A 2 -13.88 -2.85 14.57
N MET A 3 -12.80 -3.04 13.80
CA MET A 3 -12.66 -2.45 12.46
C MET A 3 -13.89 -2.73 11.56
N ARG A 4 -14.38 -3.97 11.49
CA ARG A 4 -15.52 -4.35 10.63
C ARG A 4 -16.84 -3.69 11.06
N GLU A 5 -16.95 -3.37 12.34
CA GLU A 5 -18.12 -2.72 12.94
C GLU A 5 -18.08 -1.20 12.71
N ASN A 6 -16.89 -0.60 12.68
CA ASN A 6 -16.70 0.85 12.63
C ASN A 6 -16.38 1.41 11.23
N VAL A 7 -16.14 0.57 10.22
CA VAL A 7 -16.12 1.02 8.82
C VAL A 7 -17.55 1.43 8.41
N PRO A 8 -17.76 2.62 7.79
CA PRO A 8 -19.05 3.07 7.28
C PRO A 8 -19.67 2.09 6.29
N GLY A 9 -20.99 1.96 6.30
CA GLY A 9 -21.70 1.00 5.45
C GLY A 9 -21.47 1.22 3.96
N GLU A 10 -21.40 2.48 3.55
CA GLU A 10 -21.14 2.92 2.17
C GLU A 10 -19.71 2.55 1.71
N LYS A 11 -18.78 2.40 2.66
CA LYS A 11 -17.38 2.02 2.43
C LYS A 11 -17.13 0.52 2.57
N LYS A 12 -18.16 -0.26 2.93
CA LYS A 12 -18.06 -1.73 2.93
C LYS A 12 -18.17 -2.25 1.50
N PRO A 13 -17.41 -3.30 1.14
CA PRO A 13 -17.55 -3.93 -0.16
C PRO A 13 -18.97 -4.51 -0.34
N GLN A 14 -19.51 -4.47 -1.56
CA GLN A 14 -20.85 -4.95 -1.90
C GLN A 14 -21.08 -6.42 -1.48
N ASN A 15 -20.01 -7.22 -1.42
CA ASN A 15 -20.04 -8.56 -0.88
C ASN A 15 -18.75 -8.83 -0.10
N GLY A 16 -18.84 -8.99 1.23
CA GLY A 16 -17.72 -9.40 2.08
C GLY A 16 -17.43 -8.48 3.27
N THR A 17 -16.36 -8.78 4.01
CA THR A 17 -15.90 -7.94 5.13
C THR A 17 -14.89 -6.91 4.64
N PRO A 18 -14.88 -5.68 5.20
CA PRO A 18 -13.84 -4.71 4.86
C PRO A 18 -12.45 -5.30 5.10
N LEU A 19 -11.58 -5.17 4.10
CA LEU A 19 -10.23 -5.71 4.10
C LEU A 19 -9.26 -4.68 4.72
N PRO A 20 -8.28 -5.11 5.51
CA PRO A 20 -7.20 -4.20 5.93
C PRO A 20 -6.34 -3.78 4.72
N PRO A 21 -5.72 -2.58 4.73
CA PRO A 21 -5.75 -1.57 5.79
C PRO A 21 -7.06 -0.76 5.84
N GLN A 22 -7.47 -0.38 7.04
CA GLN A 22 -8.58 0.55 7.30
C GLN A 22 -8.08 1.54 8.34
N ILE A 23 -8.04 2.81 7.98
CA ILE A 23 -7.38 3.86 8.75
C ILE A 23 -8.42 4.56 9.61
N PHE A 24 -8.11 4.68 10.89
CA PHE A 24 -8.93 5.36 11.86
C PHE A 24 -8.08 6.40 12.59
N ASN A 25 -8.66 7.58 12.78
CA ASN A 25 -8.16 8.55 13.73
C ASN A 25 -9.06 8.45 14.96
N ASN A 26 -8.53 7.86 16.03
CA ASN A 26 -9.30 7.41 17.20
C ASN A 26 -10.44 6.45 16.81
N GLU A 27 -11.69 6.91 16.88
CA GLU A 27 -12.89 6.15 16.55
C GLU A 27 -13.52 6.57 15.21
N GLN A 28 -12.92 7.55 14.53
CA GLN A 28 -13.42 8.06 13.25
C GLN A 28 -12.73 7.34 12.10
N PHE A 29 -13.53 6.78 11.19
CA PHE A 29 -13.03 6.22 9.95
C PHE A 29 -12.48 7.34 9.06
N VAL A 30 -11.23 7.20 8.66
CA VAL A 30 -10.51 8.16 7.83
C VAL A 30 -10.52 7.73 6.37
N GLY A 31 -10.27 6.44 6.12
CA GLY A 31 -10.22 5.92 4.76
C GLY A 31 -9.73 4.48 4.69
N ASP A 32 -9.88 3.93 3.49
CA ASP A 32 -9.38 2.62 3.08
C ASP A 32 -7.98 2.77 2.43
N PHE A 33 -7.49 1.70 1.81
CA PHE A 33 -6.22 1.71 1.10
C PHE A 33 -6.19 2.71 -0.06
N ASP A 34 -7.24 2.72 -0.89
CA ASP A 34 -7.31 3.58 -2.07
C ASP A 34 -7.30 5.06 -1.66
N SER A 35 -8.10 5.41 -0.66
CA SER A 35 -8.16 6.79 -0.15
C SER A 35 -6.82 7.28 0.44
N PHE A 36 -6.06 6.38 1.08
CA PHE A 36 -4.71 6.70 1.58
C PHE A 36 -3.71 6.88 0.45
N PHE A 37 -3.84 6.08 -0.60
CA PHE A 37 -2.98 6.16 -1.77
C PHE A 37 -3.17 7.50 -2.49
N ASP A 38 -4.42 7.88 -2.76
CA ASP A 38 -4.77 9.19 -3.35
C ASP A 38 -4.17 10.34 -2.52
N ALA A 39 -4.37 10.31 -1.19
CA ALA A 39 -3.83 11.32 -0.29
C ALA A 39 -2.30 11.37 -0.25
N LYS A 40 -1.62 10.24 -0.52
CA LYS A 40 -0.16 10.20 -0.61
C LYS A 40 0.32 10.85 -1.92
N GLU A 41 -0.33 10.54 -3.04
CA GLU A 41 -0.01 11.11 -4.35
C GLU A 41 -0.21 12.64 -4.37
N ASP A 42 -1.25 13.13 -3.71
CA ASP A 42 -1.53 14.57 -3.60
C ASP A 42 -0.70 15.27 -2.50
N ASN A 43 0.23 14.57 -1.83
CA ASN A 43 0.97 15.06 -0.66
C ASN A 43 0.07 15.54 0.51
N GLU A 44 -1.19 15.11 0.57
CA GLU A 44 -2.19 15.49 1.57
C GLU A 44 -2.27 14.52 2.76
N ILE A 45 -1.25 13.68 2.97
CA ILE A 45 -1.30 12.61 3.97
C ILE A 45 -1.61 13.08 5.39
N TYR A 46 -1.14 14.27 5.79
CA TYR A 46 -1.43 14.84 7.10
C TYR A 46 -2.89 15.27 7.24
N VAL A 47 -3.44 15.89 6.19
CA VAL A 47 -4.85 16.30 6.13
C VAL A 47 -5.74 15.07 6.14
N PHE A 48 -5.40 14.06 5.34
CA PHE A 48 -6.09 12.78 5.31
C PHE A 48 -6.14 12.15 6.70
N LEU A 49 -5.01 12.04 7.40
CA LEU A 49 -4.98 11.49 8.76
C LEU A 49 -5.70 12.36 9.81
N GLY A 50 -6.20 13.54 9.45
CA GLY A 50 -6.80 14.50 10.37
C GLY A 50 -5.76 15.06 11.36
N LEU A 51 -4.50 15.13 10.95
CA LEU A 51 -3.39 15.63 11.74
C LEU A 51 -3.00 17.04 11.27
N ALA A 52 -2.57 17.89 12.20
CA ALA A 52 -1.89 19.11 11.82
C ALA A 52 -0.56 18.74 11.13
N ALA A 53 -0.29 19.35 9.97
CA ALA A 53 1.02 19.21 9.34
C ALA A 53 2.10 19.61 10.35
N PRO A 54 3.18 18.80 10.50
CA PRO A 54 4.27 19.14 11.40
C PRO A 54 4.84 20.50 10.99
N ALA A 55 5.13 21.35 11.97
CA ALA A 55 5.81 22.62 11.71
C ALA A 55 7.13 22.31 11.00
N SER A 56 7.19 22.59 9.70
CA SER A 56 8.25 22.17 8.80
C SER A 56 9.63 22.49 9.37
N LYS A 57 10.41 21.46 9.73
CA LYS A 57 11.85 21.54 9.49
C LYS A 57 12.01 21.22 8.01
N LYS A 58 12.33 22.25 7.21
CA LYS A 58 12.79 22.06 5.84
C LYS A 58 13.94 21.06 5.86
N GLU A 59 13.70 19.84 5.41
CA GLU A 59 14.73 18.97 4.84
C GLU A 59 14.02 17.92 3.96
N ASN A 60 14.25 18.09 2.66
CA ASN A 60 13.87 17.24 1.52
C ASN A 60 12.39 16.96 1.29
N GLU A 61 11.78 17.85 0.50
CA GLU A 61 10.99 17.40 -0.66
C GLU A 61 11.93 16.54 -1.53
N GLU A 62 11.83 15.22 -1.40
CA GLU A 62 12.31 14.32 -2.45
C GLU A 62 11.08 13.98 -3.31
N PRO A 63 10.95 14.54 -4.53
CA PRO A 63 10.01 14.04 -5.50
C PRO A 63 10.56 12.71 -6.00
N SER A 64 10.18 11.59 -5.38
CA SER A 64 10.31 10.30 -6.06
C SER A 64 9.15 10.21 -7.05
N ASP A 65 9.35 10.87 -8.19
CA ASP A 65 8.75 10.47 -9.45
C ASP A 65 9.02 8.97 -9.65
N LEU A 66 8.05 8.13 -9.33
CA LEU A 66 7.91 6.83 -9.98
C LEU A 66 6.54 6.82 -10.63
N GLN A 67 6.51 7.37 -11.83
CA GLN A 67 5.53 7.04 -12.85
C GLN A 67 5.41 5.51 -12.92
N ASN A 68 4.22 5.00 -12.61
CA ASN A 68 3.75 3.74 -13.16
C ASN A 68 2.38 4.00 -13.79
N ASP A 69 2.36 4.89 -14.78
CA ASP A 69 1.41 4.80 -15.87
C ASP A 69 1.70 3.52 -16.64
N SER A 70 0.98 2.44 -16.31
CA SER A 70 0.55 1.41 -17.26
C SER A 70 -0.36 0.40 -16.56
N VAL A 71 -1.63 0.76 -16.42
CA VAL A 71 -2.69 -0.23 -16.67
C VAL A 71 -2.73 -0.40 -18.19
N PRO A 72 -2.46 -1.58 -18.78
CA PRO A 72 -2.84 -1.81 -20.16
C PRO A 72 -4.36 -2.04 -20.20
N PRO A 73 -5.13 -1.26 -20.97
CA PRO A 73 -6.43 -1.70 -21.43
C PRO A 73 -6.19 -2.88 -22.38
N GLU A 74 -6.80 -4.02 -22.09
CA GLU A 74 -6.97 -5.06 -23.10
C GLU A 74 -7.89 -4.50 -24.21
N GLU A 75 -7.31 -4.00 -25.29
CA GLU A 75 -7.93 -4.13 -26.61
C GLU A 75 -6.87 -4.22 -27.71
N ASN A 76 -7.09 -5.23 -28.54
CA ASN A 76 -6.24 -5.74 -29.59
C ASN A 76 -6.27 -4.78 -30.80
N LEU A 77 -5.12 -4.43 -31.38
CA LEU A 77 -4.86 -4.31 -32.83
C LEU A 77 -3.42 -3.84 -33.08
N GLU A 78 -2.72 -4.61 -33.91
CA GLU A 78 -1.33 -4.48 -34.34
C GLU A 78 -1.03 -3.12 -35.01
N THR A 79 0.17 -2.54 -34.80
CA THR A 79 1.18 -2.29 -35.86
C THR A 79 2.49 -1.75 -35.24
N GLU A 80 3.57 -2.40 -35.64
CA GLU A 80 5.02 -2.14 -35.59
C GLU A 80 5.51 -0.67 -35.59
N VAL A 81 6.49 -0.35 -34.71
CA VAL A 81 7.87 0.14 -34.99
C VAL A 81 8.55 0.57 -33.66
N THR A 82 9.65 -0.09 -33.29
CA THR A 82 10.63 0.25 -32.22
C THR A 82 11.79 1.10 -32.80
N PRO A 83 12.80 1.59 -32.04
CA PRO A 83 12.95 1.84 -30.59
C PRO A 83 13.53 3.25 -30.24
N VAL A 84 13.39 3.71 -28.99
CA VAL A 84 14.38 4.60 -28.35
C VAL A 84 14.65 4.09 -26.92
N PRO A 85 15.89 3.72 -26.57
CA PRO A 85 16.24 3.20 -25.25
C PRO A 85 16.64 4.35 -24.30
N SER A 86 16.18 4.28 -23.07
CA SER A 86 16.87 4.89 -21.92
C SER A 86 16.71 3.92 -20.76
N ASN A 87 17.62 2.94 -20.73
CA ASN A 87 17.83 2.06 -19.60
C ASN A 87 18.67 2.82 -18.58
N GLU A 88 18.04 3.32 -17.52
CA GLU A 88 18.69 3.33 -16.20
C GLU A 88 18.27 2.04 -15.51
N GLU A 89 19.01 0.96 -15.81
CA GLU A 89 18.90 -0.31 -15.11
C GLU A 89 19.39 -0.12 -13.67
N VAL A 90 18.46 0.12 -12.75
CA VAL A 90 18.68 -0.13 -11.32
C VAL A 90 19.13 -1.60 -11.19
N PRO A 91 20.23 -1.91 -10.49
CA PRO A 91 20.80 -3.25 -10.48
C PRO A 91 19.73 -4.26 -10.07
N ALA A 92 19.52 -5.29 -10.91
CA ALA A 92 18.50 -6.33 -10.68
C ALA A 92 18.64 -6.99 -9.28
N GLU A 93 19.84 -6.96 -8.71
CA GLU A 93 20.17 -7.37 -7.34
C GLU A 93 19.36 -6.60 -6.28
N GLU A 94 19.26 -5.27 -6.40
CA GLU A 94 18.57 -4.42 -5.41
C GLU A 94 17.06 -4.65 -5.44
N ASN A 95 16.48 -4.69 -6.64
CA ASN A 95 15.08 -5.05 -6.83
C ASN A 95 14.79 -6.47 -6.33
N HIS A 96 15.69 -7.43 -6.55
CA HIS A 96 15.55 -8.79 -6.06
C HIS A 96 15.59 -8.85 -4.53
N VAL A 97 16.47 -8.06 -3.91
CA VAL A 97 16.62 -7.95 -2.45
C VAL A 97 15.39 -7.30 -1.81
N ILE A 98 14.87 -6.20 -2.37
CA ILE A 98 13.65 -5.54 -1.89
C ILE A 98 12.45 -6.47 -1.99
N ASN A 99 12.27 -7.11 -3.15
CA ASN A 99 11.17 -8.07 -3.35
C ASN A 99 11.28 -9.25 -2.38
N LYS A 100 12.49 -9.74 -2.11
CA LYS A 100 12.72 -10.78 -1.11
C LYS A 100 12.30 -10.30 0.29
N TYR A 101 12.74 -9.14 0.74
CA TYR A 101 12.36 -8.62 2.07
C TYR A 101 10.85 -8.36 2.19
N PHE A 102 10.22 -7.88 1.13
CA PHE A 102 8.77 -7.68 1.07
C PHE A 102 8.02 -9.02 1.18
N LEU A 103 8.44 -10.04 0.43
CA LEU A 103 7.86 -11.38 0.52
C LEU A 103 8.09 -12.04 1.89
N PHE A 104 9.27 -11.85 2.49
CA PHE A 104 9.55 -12.31 3.86
C PHE A 104 8.68 -11.59 4.89
N PHE A 105 8.43 -10.30 4.73
CA PHE A 105 7.56 -9.53 5.61
C PHE A 105 6.11 -10.01 5.54
N ILE A 106 5.56 -10.21 4.33
CA ILE A 106 4.22 -10.77 4.16
C ILE A 106 4.13 -12.19 4.74
N GLN A 107 5.13 -13.03 4.51
CA GLN A 107 5.17 -14.38 5.06
C GLN A 107 5.24 -14.38 6.61
N TYR A 108 5.99 -13.46 7.22
CA TYR A 108 6.07 -13.30 8.66
C TYR A 108 4.73 -12.91 9.28
N ILE A 109 4.03 -11.94 8.68
CA ILE A 109 2.69 -11.53 9.10
C ILE A 109 1.70 -12.69 8.97
N TYR A 110 1.76 -13.44 7.86
CA TYR A 110 0.89 -14.60 7.65
C TYR A 110 1.11 -15.69 8.72
N ILE A 111 2.36 -16.03 9.04
CA ILE A 111 2.66 -17.00 10.10
C ILE A 111 2.11 -16.52 11.44
N TYR A 112 2.33 -15.25 11.78
CA TYR A 112 1.88 -14.67 13.05
C TYR A 112 0.35 -14.61 13.17
N MET A 113 -0.34 -14.35 12.06
CA MET A 113 -1.80 -14.27 12.03
C MET A 113 -2.50 -15.63 11.99
N TYR A 114 -1.92 -16.65 11.35
CA TYR A 114 -2.65 -17.86 10.96
C TYR A 114 -2.07 -19.16 11.49
N ILE A 115 -0.83 -19.19 11.99
CA ILE A 115 -0.27 -20.38 12.62
C ILE A 115 -0.36 -20.21 14.14
N PRO A 116 -1.30 -20.86 14.83
CA PRO A 116 -1.33 -20.84 16.28
C PRO A 116 -0.02 -21.45 16.81
N TYR A 117 0.69 -20.72 17.67
CA TYR A 117 1.89 -21.23 18.35
C TYR A 117 1.55 -22.57 19.01
N PRO A 118 2.37 -23.63 18.82
CA PRO A 118 2.19 -24.83 19.61
C PRO A 118 2.37 -24.43 21.07
N SER A 119 1.32 -24.59 21.87
CA SER A 119 1.43 -24.50 23.32
C SER A 119 2.55 -25.44 23.76
N VAL A 120 3.66 -24.88 24.22
CA VAL A 120 4.74 -25.65 24.83
C VAL A 120 4.13 -26.30 26.06
N ILE A 121 3.79 -27.58 25.96
CA ILE A 121 3.49 -28.40 27.13
C ILE A 121 4.84 -28.62 27.80
N ILE A 122 5.11 -27.82 28.82
CA ILE A 122 6.17 -28.11 29.79
C ILE A 122 5.68 -29.32 30.58
N ILE A 123 6.30 -30.48 30.33
CA ILE A 123 6.11 -31.72 31.09
C ILE A 123 7.03 -31.71 32.31
#